data_AF-A0A1M5N9F3-F1
#
_entry.id   AF-A0A1M5N9F3-F1
#
_cell.length_a   1.000
_cell.length_b   1.000
_cell.length_c   1.000
_cell.angle_alpha   90.00
_cell.angle_beta   90.00
_cell.angle_gamma   90.00
#
_symmetry.space_group_name_H-M   'P 1'
#
loop_
_entity.id
_entity.type
_entity.pdbx_description
1 polymer ?
#
loop_
_entity_poly.entity_id
_entity_poly.type
_entity_poly.pdbx_seq_one_letter_code
_entity_poly.pdbx_strand_id
1 'polypeptide(L)'
;MAFFIAELDKEQIMIAGQRKAHRQIWLAIGLALPILLFFATRDLDFSGETEDVGHPDQFVSKMLQNRTLHLKLNAPLKNPSAVVYAIDSKGNPGKILGQLYGEGEYQFILPVDASGISVVDELKNEKIYTTTF
;
A
#
# COMPACT_ATOMS: atom_id res chain seq x y z
N MET A 1 -44.14 -29.39 -42.78
CA MET A 1 -43.51 -28.12 -43.18
C MET A 1 -43.77 -26.99 -42.18
N ALA A 2 -45.01 -26.77 -41.73
CA ALA A 2 -45.33 -25.67 -40.78
C ALA A 2 -44.61 -25.75 -39.42
N PHE A 3 -44.38 -26.96 -38.88
CA PHE A 3 -43.71 -27.16 -37.59
C PHE A 3 -42.24 -26.72 -37.60
N PHE A 4 -41.55 -26.85 -38.73
CA PHE A 4 -40.13 -26.49 -38.86
C PHE A 4 -39.94 -24.96 -38.93
N ILE A 5 -40.94 -24.23 -39.42
CA ILE A 5 -40.92 -22.77 -39.51
C ILE A 5 -41.14 -22.13 -38.13
N ALA A 6 -41.99 -22.72 -37.30
CA ALA A 6 -42.27 -22.22 -35.96
C ALA A 6 -41.08 -22.38 -34.98
N GLU A 7 -40.29 -23.44 -35.14
CA GLU A 7 -39.10 -23.68 -34.30
C GLU A 7 -37.97 -22.70 -34.64
N LEU A 8 -37.76 -22.42 -35.93
CA LEU A 8 -36.76 -21.44 -36.40
C LEU A 8 -37.09 -20.01 -35.96
N ASP A 9 -38.37 -19.63 -35.95
CA ASP A 9 -38.80 -18.29 -35.52
C ASP A 9 -38.53 -18.07 -34.02
N LYS A 10 -38.74 -19.12 -33.20
CA LYS A 10 -38.46 -19.10 -31.77
C LYS A 10 -36.98 -18.89 -31.45
N GLU A 11 -36.08 -19.56 -32.17
CA GLU A 11 -34.63 -19.39 -31.99
C GLU A 11 -34.16 -17.98 -32.37
N GLN A 12 -34.69 -17.43 -33.47
CA GLN A 12 -34.34 -16.06 -33.89
C GLN A 12 -34.79 -15.00 -32.87
N ILE A 13 -35.96 -15.18 -32.26
CA ILE A 13 -36.46 -14.29 -31.18
C ILE A 13 -35.58 -14.39 -29.94
N MET A 14 -35.10 -15.59 -29.57
CA MET A 14 -34.18 -15.77 -28.43
C MET A 14 -32.82 -15.09 -28.66
N ILE A 15 -32.26 -15.20 -29.86
CA ILE A 15 -30.98 -14.56 -30.21
C ILE A 15 -31.10 -13.04 -30.28
N ALA A 16 -32.23 -12.52 -30.80
CA ALA A 16 -32.50 -11.08 -30.83
C ALA A 16 -32.63 -10.47 -29.41
N GLY A 17 -33.24 -11.22 -28.48
CA GLY A 17 -33.34 -10.85 -27.07
C GLY A 17 -31.98 -10.72 -26.38
N GLN A 18 -31.06 -11.65 -26.64
CA GLN A 18 -29.69 -11.61 -26.09
C GLN A 18 -28.91 -10.37 -26.52
N ARG A 19 -29.04 -9.93 -27.79
CA ARG A 19 -28.37 -8.72 -28.28
C ARG A 19 -28.89 -7.45 -27.60
N LYS A 20 -30.19 -7.41 -27.30
CA LYS A 20 -30.82 -6.29 -26.59
C LYS A 20 -30.37 -6.21 -25.13
N ALA A 21 -30.28 -7.34 -24.44
CA ALA A 21 -29.75 -7.42 -23.07
C ALA A 21 -28.25 -7.07 -23.02
N HIS A 22 -27.46 -7.56 -23.99
CA HIS A 22 -26.03 -7.25 -24.07
C HIS A 22 -25.76 -5.75 -24.21
N ARG A 23 -26.54 -5.06 -25.04
CA ARG A 23 -26.46 -3.59 -25.16
C ARG A 23 -26.80 -2.87 -23.85
N GLN A 24 -27.76 -3.39 -23.08
CA GLN A 24 -28.14 -2.83 -21.78
C GLN A 24 -27.02 -3.01 -20.74
N ILE A 25 -26.35 -4.16 -20.73
CA ILE A 25 -25.20 -4.42 -19.83
C ILE A 25 -24.05 -3.45 -20.12
N TRP A 26 -23.71 -3.23 -21.40
CA TRP A 26 -22.67 -2.26 -21.76
C TRP A 26 -23.00 -0.84 -21.35
N LEU A 27 -24.26 -0.43 -21.46
CA LEU A 27 -24.74 0.86 -20.97
C LEU A 27 -24.61 0.98 -19.44
N ALA A 28 -24.97 -0.07 -18.71
CA ALA A 28 -24.83 -0.11 -17.26
C ALA A 28 -23.36 -0.02 -16.83
N ILE A 29 -22.46 -0.79 -17.46
CA ILE A 29 -21.03 -0.77 -17.17
C ILE A 29 -20.42 0.59 -17.48
N GLY A 30 -20.76 1.19 -18.62
CA GLY A 30 -20.27 2.50 -19.03
C GLY A 30 -20.65 3.64 -18.07
N LEU A 31 -21.77 3.50 -17.35
CA LEU A 31 -22.20 4.44 -16.33
C LEU A 31 -21.64 4.10 -14.93
N ALA A 32 -21.55 2.81 -14.58
CA ALA A 32 -21.09 2.38 -13.27
C ALA A 32 -19.60 2.63 -13.05
N LEU A 33 -18.76 2.43 -14.08
CA LEU A 33 -17.31 2.65 -13.99
C LEU A 33 -16.91 4.09 -13.59
N PRO A 34 -17.39 5.16 -14.26
CA PRO A 34 -17.01 6.52 -13.87
C PRO A 34 -17.53 6.90 -12.49
N ILE A 35 -18.69 6.39 -12.08
CA ILE A 35 -19.23 6.61 -10.73
C ILE A 35 -18.31 5.96 -9.69
N LEU A 36 -17.93 4.69 -9.89
CA LEU A 36 -17.00 4.00 -9.00
C LEU A 36 -15.65 4.69 -8.92
N LEU A 37 -15.10 5.14 -10.05
CA LEU A 37 -13.84 5.89 -10.07
C LEU A 37 -13.96 7.21 -9.31
N PHE A 38 -15.07 7.93 -9.46
CA PHE A 38 -15.32 9.17 -8.74
C PHE A 38 -15.42 8.95 -7.23
N PHE A 39 -16.08 7.88 -6.78
CA PHE A 39 -16.10 7.53 -5.36
C PHE A 39 -14.73 7.10 -4.84
N ALA A 40 -13.99 6.30 -5.63
CA ALA A 40 -12.66 5.85 -5.27
C ALA A 40 -11.66 7.01 -5.13
N THR A 41 -11.77 8.06 -5.94
CA THR A 41 -10.90 9.24 -5.82
C THR A 41 -11.31 10.20 -4.70
N ARG A 42 -12.59 10.22 -4.29
CA ARG A 42 -13.02 11.05 -3.14
C ARG A 42 -12.53 10.55 -1.79
N ASP A 43 -12.30 9.24 -1.66
CA ASP A 43 -11.76 8.63 -0.44
C ASP A 43 -10.23 8.75 -0.34
N LEU A 44 -9.59 9.17 -1.43
CA LEU A 44 -8.20 9.61 -1.40
C LEU A 44 -8.16 11.05 -0.91
N ASP A 45 -8.34 11.20 0.40
CA ASP A 45 -8.12 12.46 1.09
C ASP A 45 -6.61 12.78 1.02
N PHE A 46 -6.19 13.42 -0.07
CA PHE A 46 -4.89 14.07 -0.21
C PHE A 46 -4.92 15.45 0.47
N SER A 47 -5.63 15.59 1.59
CA SER A 47 -5.34 16.66 2.54
C SER A 47 -3.93 16.43 3.05
N GLY A 48 -2.98 17.04 2.35
CA GLY A 48 -1.67 17.34 2.87
C GLY A 48 -1.82 18.31 4.02
N GLU A 49 -2.31 17.83 5.15
CA GLU A 49 -1.90 18.38 6.43
C GLU A 49 -0.42 18.04 6.57
N THR A 50 0.41 19.05 6.30
CA THR A 50 1.73 19.18 6.87
C THR A 50 1.59 19.25 8.39
N GLU A 51 1.29 18.12 9.02
CA GLU A 51 1.33 17.97 10.46
C GLU A 51 2.39 16.95 10.84
N ASP A 52 3.46 17.54 11.37
CA ASP A 52 4.44 17.02 12.31
C ASP A 52 4.82 15.54 12.21
N VAL A 53 6.02 15.36 11.68
CA VAL A 53 7.08 14.49 12.20
C VAL A 53 6.62 13.63 13.37
N GLY A 54 6.47 12.33 13.10
CA GLY A 54 6.01 11.31 14.04
C GLY A 54 6.52 11.55 15.46
N HIS A 55 5.57 11.61 16.39
CA HIS A 55 5.87 11.71 17.80
C HIS A 55 6.84 10.59 18.21
N PRO A 56 7.91 10.90 18.97
CA PRO A 56 8.92 9.93 19.41
C PRO A 56 8.39 8.79 20.28
N ASP A 57 7.12 8.84 20.69
CA ASP A 57 6.46 7.84 21.54
C ASP A 57 6.09 6.53 20.83
N GLN A 58 6.18 6.45 19.49
CA GLN A 58 5.92 5.20 18.75
C GLN A 58 7.10 4.20 18.78
N PHE A 59 8.29 4.65 19.18
CA PHE A 59 9.49 3.81 19.23
C PHE A 59 10.01 3.71 20.67
N VAL A 60 9.80 2.57 21.33
CA VAL A 60 10.30 2.36 22.68
C VAL A 60 11.50 1.41 22.66
N SER A 61 12.57 1.87 23.32
CA SER A 61 13.79 1.18 23.76
C SER A 61 14.83 0.75 22.72
N LYS A 62 15.91 1.56 22.63
CA LYS A 62 17.22 1.16 22.14
C LYS A 62 17.93 0.29 23.19
N MET A 63 18.33 -0.92 22.82
CA MET A 63 19.35 -1.66 23.56
C MET A 63 20.44 -2.09 22.58
N LEU A 64 21.59 -1.41 22.62
CA LEU A 64 22.75 -1.73 21.79
C LEU A 64 23.61 -2.77 22.53
N GLN A 65 23.16 -4.03 22.57
CA GLN A 65 24.00 -5.14 23.02
C GLN A 65 24.58 -5.84 21.79
N ASN A 66 25.91 -5.97 21.71
CA ASN A 66 26.60 -6.72 20.64
C ASN A 66 26.25 -6.31 19.18
N ARG A 67 26.04 -5.02 18.91
CA ARG A 67 25.68 -4.50 17.56
C ARG A 67 24.36 -5.05 17.00
N THR A 68 23.51 -5.60 17.85
CA THR A 68 22.14 -5.94 17.49
C THR A 68 21.24 -4.79 17.92
N LEU A 69 20.51 -4.24 16.96
CA LEU A 69 19.45 -3.28 17.22
C LEU A 69 18.15 -4.05 17.44
N HIS A 70 17.59 -3.89 18.63
CA HIS A 70 16.22 -4.28 18.93
C HIS A 70 15.31 -3.07 18.70
N LEU A 71 14.34 -3.22 17.81
CA LEU A 71 13.36 -2.18 17.49
C LEU A 71 11.97 -2.73 17.76
N LYS A 72 11.26 -2.12 18.70
CA LYS A 72 9.87 -2.46 19.00
C LYS A 72 8.94 -1.42 18.42
N LEU A 73 8.06 -1.87 17.54
CA LEU A 73 7.02 -1.05 16.96
C LEU A 73 5.72 -1.33 17.71
N ASN A 74 5.26 -0.35 18.50
CA ASN A 74 4.07 -0.47 19.36
C ASN A 74 2.75 -0.20 18.65
N ALA A 75 2.79 0.30 17.40
CA ALA A 75 1.62 0.56 16.59
C ALA A 75 1.97 0.37 15.10
N PRO A 76 1.04 -0.13 14.27
CA PRO A 76 1.28 -0.25 12.84
C PRO A 76 1.64 1.11 12.24
N LEU A 77 2.65 1.13 11.36
CA LEU A 77 2.99 2.32 10.60
C LEU A 77 1.86 2.63 9.62
N LYS A 78 1.67 3.93 9.34
CA LYS A 78 0.67 4.40 8.35
C LYS A 78 0.84 3.71 6.99
N ASN A 79 2.06 3.29 6.67
CA ASN A 79 2.40 2.50 5.49
C ASN A 79 3.20 1.24 5.88
N PRO A 80 2.79 0.03 5.44
CA PRO A 80 3.40 -1.25 5.82
C PRO A 80 4.72 -1.55 5.08
N SER A 81 5.33 -0.56 4.45
CA SER A 81 6.48 -0.69 3.55
C SER A 81 7.68 0.14 4.02
N ALA A 82 7.82 0.38 5.32
CA ALA A 82 8.93 1.17 5.84
C ALA A 82 10.23 0.37 5.87
N VAL A 83 11.29 0.93 5.32
CA VAL A 83 12.62 0.29 5.23
C VAL A 83 13.56 0.90 6.25
N VAL A 84 14.31 0.05 6.94
CA VAL A 84 15.30 0.43 7.94
C VAL A 84 16.67 0.46 7.28
N TYR A 85 17.32 1.61 7.35
CA TYR A 85 18.66 1.88 6.84
C TYR A 85 19.64 2.10 7.99
N ALA A 86 20.87 1.61 7.84
CA ALA A 86 22.00 2.03 8.66
C ALA A 86 22.51 3.39 8.16
N ILE A 87 22.78 4.29 9.09
CA ILE A 87 23.36 5.61 8.78
C ILE A 87 24.88 5.48 8.84
N ASP A 88 25.57 5.99 7.83
CA ASP A 88 27.04 6.02 7.79
C ASP A 88 27.62 7.13 8.69
N SER A 89 28.95 7.18 8.82
CA SER A 89 29.63 8.24 9.57
C SER A 89 29.43 9.65 9.00
N LYS A 90 28.85 9.79 7.80
CA LYS A 90 28.54 11.06 7.13
C LYS A 90 27.07 11.47 7.28
N GLY A 91 26.26 10.69 8.00
CA GLY A 91 24.84 10.98 8.23
C GLY A 91 23.91 10.57 7.08
N ASN A 92 24.40 9.83 6.08
CA ASN A 92 23.60 9.38 4.95
C ASN A 92 23.03 7.98 5.19
N PRO A 93 21.82 7.69 4.68
CA PRO A 93 21.30 6.33 4.64
C PRO A 93 22.21 5.50 3.72
N GLY A 94 22.93 4.56 4.32
CA GLY A 94 23.85 3.66 3.65
C GLY A 94 23.17 2.33 3.37
N LYS A 95 23.51 1.32 4.19
CA LYS A 95 23.10 -0.07 3.97
C LYS A 95 21.68 -0.33 4.47
N ILE A 96 20.86 -1.02 3.66
CA ILE A 96 19.55 -1.53 4.09
C ILE A 96 19.74 -2.65 5.13
N LEU A 97 19.06 -2.52 6.27
CA LEU A 97 19.03 -3.51 7.35
C LEU A 97 17.84 -4.47 7.23
N GLY A 98 16.69 -3.98 6.74
CA GLY A 98 15.48 -4.76 6.55
C GLY A 98 14.23 -3.90 6.41
N GLN A 99 13.05 -4.51 6.49
CA GLN A 99 11.76 -3.85 6.32
C GLN A 99 10.84 -4.12 7.52
N LEU A 100 10.02 -3.13 7.87
CA LEU A 100 8.99 -3.20 8.90
C LEU A 100 7.63 -3.41 8.24
N TYR A 101 6.93 -4.48 8.62
CA TYR A 101 5.66 -4.87 7.99
C TYR A 101 4.44 -4.60 8.88
N GLY A 102 4.64 -4.51 10.20
CA GLY A 102 3.55 -4.34 11.16
C GLY A 102 4.05 -4.27 12.60
N GLU A 103 3.12 -4.17 13.56
CA GLU A 103 3.43 -4.16 14.99
C GLU A 103 4.25 -5.40 15.39
N GLY A 104 5.27 -5.20 16.23
CA GLY A 104 6.12 -6.29 16.67
C GLY A 104 7.54 -5.87 17.02
N GLU A 105 8.34 -6.88 17.35
CA GLU A 105 9.76 -6.72 17.69
C GLU A 105 10.63 -7.17 16.52
N TYR A 106 11.54 -6.30 16.13
CA TYR A 106 12.45 -6.50 15.03
C TYR A 106 13.89 -6.47 15.53
N GLN A 107 14.73 -7.28 14.91
CA GLN A 107 16.15 -7.36 15.25
C GLN A 107 16.99 -7.19 14.00
N PHE A 108 17.94 -6.26 14.07
CA PHE A 108 18.82 -5.94 12.96
C PHE A 108 20.28 -6.00 13.40
N ILE A 109 21.13 -6.57 12.56
CA ILE A 109 22.58 -6.57 12.80
C ILE A 109 23.16 -5.29 12.19
N LEU A 110 23.75 -4.45 13.02
CA LEU A 110 24.35 -3.19 12.59
C LEU A 110 25.75 -3.43 11.99
N PRO A 111 26.06 -2.80 10.83
CA PRO A 111 27.40 -2.83 10.29
C PRO A 111 28.38 -2.03 11.15
N VAL A 112 29.68 -2.29 10.98
CA VAL A 112 30.77 -1.78 11.85
C VAL A 112 30.86 -0.26 11.86
N ASP A 113 30.46 0.36 10.76
CA ASP A 113 30.53 1.78 10.45
C ASP A 113 29.19 2.52 10.65
N ALA A 114 28.17 1.84 11.21
CA ALA A 114 26.89 2.45 11.47
C ALA A 114 26.97 3.47 12.62
N SER A 115 26.66 4.72 12.33
CA SER A 115 26.52 5.81 13.30
C SER A 115 25.08 5.96 13.82
N GLY A 116 24.12 5.29 13.19
CA GLY A 116 22.70 5.41 13.51
C GLY A 116 21.82 4.53 12.63
N ILE A 117 20.51 4.77 12.73
CA ILE A 117 19.50 4.18 11.86
C ILE A 117 18.51 5.23 11.35
N SER A 118 17.98 4.99 10.15
CA SER A 118 16.91 5.77 9.54
C SER A 118 15.81 4.82 9.09
N VAL A 119 14.56 5.15 9.40
CA VAL A 119 13.38 4.45 8.91
C VAL A 119 12.72 5.35 7.86
N VAL A 120 12.62 4.84 6.64
CA VAL A 120 12.16 5.60 5.48
C VAL A 120 10.98 4.88 4.85
N ASP A 121 9.94 5.63 4.49
CA ASP A 121 8.88 5.16 3.62
C ASP A 121 9.34 5.26 2.16
N GLU A 122 9.60 4.15 1.49
CA GLU A 122 10.06 4.17 0.10
C GLU A 122 8.96 4.57 -0.90
N LEU A 123 7.68 4.40 -0.56
CA LEU A 123 6.59 4.75 -1.46
C LEU A 123 6.39 6.26 -1.53
N LYS A 124 6.59 6.95 -0.40
CA LYS A 124 6.47 8.41 -0.29
C LYS A 124 7.83 9.13 -0.31
N ASN A 125 8.93 8.38 -0.23
CA ASN A 125 10.28 8.89 -0.06
C ASN A 125 10.41 9.84 1.15
N GLU A 126 9.71 9.50 2.24
CA GLU A 126 9.63 10.31 3.46
C GLU A 126 10.38 9.63 4.62
N LYS A 127 11.15 10.40 5.38
CA LYS A 127 11.82 9.90 6.58
C LYS A 127 10.82 9.85 7.73
N ILE A 128 10.53 8.65 8.20
CA ILE A 128 9.59 8.41 9.32
C ILE A 128 10.31 8.66 10.65
N TYR A 129 11.51 8.10 10.79
CA TYR A 129 12.26 8.16 12.04
C TYR A 129 13.76 8.15 11.75
N THR A 130 14.54 8.85 12.56
CA THR A 130 16.00 8.84 12.45
C THR A 130 16.59 9.00 13.83
N THR A 131 17.55 8.14 14.15
CA THR A 131 18.25 8.22 15.43
C THR A 131 19.71 7.82 15.26
N THR A 132 20.60 8.65 15.81
CA THR A 132 22.04 8.40 15.88
C THR A 132 22.39 7.77 17.23
N PHE A 133 23.44 6.95 17.28
CA PHE A 133 23.97 6.37 18.51
C PHE A 133 24.96 7.31 19.20
#